data_AF-A0A7S3BNL3-F1
#
_entry.id   AF-A0A7S3BNL3-F1
#
_cell.length_a   1.000
_cell.length_b   1.000
_cell.length_c   1.000
_cell.angle_alpha   90.00
_cell.angle_beta   90.00
_cell.angle_gamma   90.00
#
_symmetry.space_group_name_H-M   'P 1'
#
loop_
_entity.id
_entity.type
_entity.pdbx_description
1 polymer ?
#
loop_
_entity_poly.entity_id
_entity_poly.type
_entity_poly.pdbx_seq_one_letter_code
_entity_poly.pdbx_strand_id
1 'polypeptide(L)'
;ALHVRADADSVGAAIATWYGVWFTDDLLADAPAWYTRELGHEECVNLDLAVPPPPPPSAAGQPPRSRAAAAASPSVLLYSGHADVGGFRHTSVDAASFPLAVDKFAGTQSTASIDVCEADGGTLARVGGNEPGDNKGCGQGFMSSDSGLSWSKMGGYKGACGGVVVFAPLPPLQQKSASSLIGSSCSRLIWTPYDMAPLYSSDGGASWSPSVGAPAGASGTIKVWEGGHRHRIAVDRAVTASDGGGLVPPRSFLFNASLGLFASSDAGQSWALINGTGGGSETAHVQVDPLVLGRACVCQMDAGLRCLDNQSILQSVPSVASCRLLSFGAPDGNGAEEGEEESHSIISDGGGGRDRGGAAATSSLSTLYVFGTLRNATAETFETVYALPSAIGAGASLFASRASDWVRIGSPSFRMGGASNGKMVADRVVPGRVFVGASGGQGVYIGERKKIGKTTPHTGAPAPAATRMRPR
;
A
#
# COMPACT_ATOMS: atom_id res chain seq x y z
N ALA A 1 9.84 27.35 -17.05
CA ALA A 1 9.53 28.69 -17.61
C ALA A 1 9.96 29.75 -16.60
N LEU A 2 10.46 30.92 -17.04
CA LEU A 2 10.84 32.03 -16.17
C LEU A 2 9.77 33.12 -16.23
N HIS A 3 9.25 33.53 -15.08
CA HIS A 3 8.34 34.65 -14.93
C HIS A 3 9.03 35.73 -14.09
N VAL A 4 9.02 36.97 -14.57
CA VAL A 4 9.68 38.10 -13.89
C VAL A 4 8.63 39.16 -13.59
N ARG A 5 8.62 39.66 -12.35
CA ARG A 5 7.78 40.76 -11.91
C ARG A 5 8.69 41.89 -11.42
N ALA A 6 8.61 43.05 -12.06
CA ALA A 6 9.33 44.24 -11.65
C ALA A 6 8.37 45.21 -10.95
N ASP A 7 8.70 45.59 -9.72
CA ASP A 7 8.10 46.70 -8.98
C ASP A 7 9.16 47.83 -8.84
N ALA A 8 8.79 49.03 -8.39
CA ALA A 8 9.65 50.22 -8.43
C ALA A 8 11.01 50.05 -7.71
N ASP A 9 11.04 49.22 -6.65
CA ASP A 9 12.20 49.06 -5.77
C ASP A 9 12.74 47.60 -5.73
N SER A 10 12.16 46.68 -6.50
CA SER A 10 12.55 45.25 -6.49
C SER A 10 12.13 44.51 -7.76
N VAL A 11 12.93 43.53 -8.19
CA VAL A 11 12.56 42.62 -9.29
C VAL A 11 12.41 41.20 -8.74
N GLY A 12 11.18 40.76 -8.51
CA GLY A 12 10.91 39.37 -8.16
C GLY A 12 10.94 38.45 -9.39
N ALA A 13 11.23 37.18 -9.19
CA ALA A 13 11.16 36.18 -10.25
C ALA A 13 10.67 34.83 -9.73
N ALA A 14 10.04 34.07 -10.63
CA ALA A 14 9.65 32.69 -10.41
C ALA A 14 10.17 31.82 -11.56
N ILE A 15 10.77 30.68 -11.24
CA ILE A 15 11.21 29.69 -12.23
C ILE A 15 10.60 28.32 -11.92
N ALA A 16 9.83 27.79 -12.87
CA ALA A 16 9.34 26.43 -12.82
C ALA A 16 10.37 25.46 -13.43
N THR A 17 10.64 24.39 -12.68
CA THR A 17 11.52 23.26 -13.02
C THR A 17 10.71 21.96 -13.02
N TRP A 18 11.35 20.84 -13.36
CA TRP A 18 10.74 19.51 -13.28
C TRP A 18 10.38 19.06 -11.85
N TYR A 19 10.86 19.75 -10.81
CA TYR A 19 10.68 19.35 -9.41
C TYR A 19 9.92 20.38 -8.56
N GLY A 20 9.42 21.46 -9.18
CA GLY A 20 8.72 22.54 -8.48
C GLY A 20 9.08 23.92 -8.99
N VAL A 21 8.58 24.92 -8.27
CA VAL A 21 8.66 26.35 -8.57
C VAL A 21 9.49 27.07 -7.51
N TRP A 22 10.51 27.78 -7.99
CA TRP A 22 11.41 28.56 -7.17
C TRP A 22 11.08 30.04 -7.34
N PHE A 23 11.13 30.78 -6.24
CA PHE A 23 10.81 32.19 -6.17
C PHE A 23 12.00 32.96 -5.57
N THR A 24 12.22 34.17 -6.04
CA THR A 24 13.03 35.19 -5.38
C THR A 24 12.23 36.49 -5.33
N ASP A 25 12.30 37.21 -4.21
CA ASP A 25 11.70 38.53 -4.07
C ASP A 25 12.60 39.64 -4.66
N ASP A 26 13.90 39.36 -4.78
CA ASP A 26 14.89 40.29 -5.33
C ASP A 26 15.94 39.56 -6.17
N LEU A 27 15.73 39.55 -7.48
CA LEU A 27 16.62 39.01 -8.50
C LEU A 27 17.86 39.88 -8.71
N LEU A 28 17.83 41.15 -8.27
CA LEU A 28 18.94 42.09 -8.46
C LEU A 28 19.94 42.08 -7.30
N ALA A 29 19.62 41.46 -6.17
CA ALA A 29 20.55 41.26 -5.08
C ALA A 29 21.83 40.55 -5.57
N ASP A 30 22.99 40.87 -4.96
CA ASP A 30 24.27 40.21 -5.28
C ASP A 30 24.21 38.69 -5.12
N ALA A 31 23.34 38.21 -4.22
CA ALA A 31 23.00 36.80 -4.03
C ALA A 31 21.48 36.67 -3.81
N PRO A 32 20.68 36.51 -4.87
CA PRO A 32 19.23 36.35 -4.74
C PRO A 32 18.88 35.15 -3.87
N ALA A 33 18.07 35.36 -2.84
CA ALA A 33 17.58 34.30 -1.99
C ALA A 33 16.43 33.57 -2.70
N TRP A 34 16.66 32.30 -3.06
CA TRP A 34 15.64 31.46 -3.67
C TRP A 34 14.95 30.59 -2.62
N TYR A 35 13.62 30.51 -2.72
CA TYR A 35 12.79 29.68 -1.86
C TYR A 35 11.66 29.06 -2.67
N THR A 36 10.97 28.08 -2.10
CA THR A 36 9.84 27.41 -2.74
C THR A 36 8.54 27.73 -2.00
N ARG A 37 7.40 27.66 -2.70
CA ARG A 37 6.05 27.85 -2.12
C ARG A 37 5.17 26.64 -2.43
N GLU A 38 5.72 25.45 -2.21
CA GLU A 38 5.10 24.17 -2.63
C GLU A 38 4.20 23.56 -1.57
N LEU A 39 3.94 24.25 -0.45
CA LEU A 39 3.02 23.72 0.56
C LEU A 39 1.64 23.49 -0.06
N GLY A 40 1.20 22.22 -0.08
CA GLY A 40 -0.05 21.80 -0.69
C GLY A 40 0.04 21.49 -2.19
N HIS A 41 1.22 21.59 -2.81
CA HIS A 41 1.47 21.17 -4.18
C HIS A 41 2.26 19.86 -4.19
N GLU A 42 1.60 18.78 -4.61
CA GLU A 42 2.18 17.44 -4.70
C GLU A 42 2.13 16.99 -6.15
N GLU A 43 3.28 16.84 -6.80
CA GLU A 43 3.38 16.42 -8.22
C GLU A 43 4.12 15.08 -8.40
N CYS A 44 4.43 14.39 -7.31
CA CYS A 44 5.12 13.10 -7.40
C CYS A 44 4.23 12.04 -8.06
N VAL A 45 4.79 11.26 -8.99
CA VAL A 45 4.14 10.08 -9.57
C VAL A 45 4.45 8.89 -8.69
N ASN A 46 3.44 8.42 -7.94
CA ASN A 46 3.60 7.25 -7.10
C ASN A 46 3.58 5.97 -7.95
N LEU A 47 4.61 5.14 -7.75
CA LEU A 47 4.79 3.86 -8.42
C LEU A 47 4.60 2.67 -7.49
N ASP A 48 4.91 2.82 -6.20
CA ASP A 48 4.62 1.79 -5.19
C ASP A 48 4.42 2.36 -3.78
N LEU A 49 3.74 1.60 -2.91
CA LEU A 49 3.53 1.88 -1.50
C LEU A 49 3.69 0.62 -0.66
N ALA A 50 4.36 0.74 0.48
CA ALA A 50 4.43 -0.31 1.49
C ALA A 50 4.29 0.29 2.89
N VAL A 51 3.63 -0.45 3.79
CA VAL A 51 3.52 -0.08 5.20
C VAL A 51 4.25 -1.11 6.06
N PRO A 52 4.96 -0.68 7.11
CA PRO A 52 5.57 -1.62 8.04
C PRO A 52 4.50 -2.49 8.72
N PRO A 53 4.86 -3.69 9.17
CA PRO A 53 3.99 -4.53 9.98
C PRO A 53 3.66 -3.84 11.31
N PRO A 54 2.57 -4.25 11.96
CA PRO A 54 2.36 -3.87 13.34
C PRO A 54 3.55 -4.36 14.18
N PRO A 55 3.96 -3.58 15.20
CA PRO A 55 5.01 -4.04 16.09
C PRO A 55 4.60 -5.40 16.67
N PRO A 56 5.54 -6.35 16.81
CA PRO A 56 5.23 -7.64 17.40
C PRO A 56 4.55 -7.39 18.75
N PRO A 57 3.47 -8.13 19.08
CA PRO A 57 2.78 -7.94 20.35
C PRO A 57 3.82 -8.04 21.46
N SER A 58 4.03 -6.94 22.18
CA SER A 58 4.95 -6.95 23.31
C SER A 58 4.45 -8.05 24.23
N ALA A 59 5.24 -9.12 24.42
CA ALA A 59 4.90 -10.17 25.37
C ALA A 59 4.49 -9.46 26.66
N ALA A 60 3.23 -9.61 27.08
CA ALA A 60 2.61 -8.74 28.07
C ALA A 60 3.55 -8.52 29.27
N GLY A 61 4.05 -7.29 29.42
CA GLY A 61 4.96 -6.90 30.51
C GLY A 61 6.46 -6.97 30.23
N GLN A 62 6.93 -7.36 29.04
CA GLN A 62 8.36 -7.20 28.71
C GLN A 62 8.63 -5.77 28.23
N PRO A 63 9.48 -4.99 28.92
CA PRO A 63 9.99 -3.74 28.38
C PRO A 63 10.68 -4.05 27.03
N PRO A 64 10.63 -3.13 26.05
CA PRO A 64 11.17 -3.34 24.71
C PRO A 64 12.57 -3.95 24.80
N ARG A 65 12.75 -5.12 24.16
CA ARG A 65 14.02 -5.85 24.19
C ARG A 65 15.08 -4.96 23.55
N SER A 66 15.89 -4.35 24.41
CA SER A 66 16.92 -3.34 24.16
C SER A 66 16.40 -1.94 23.78
N ARG A 67 16.93 -0.94 24.49
CA ARG A 67 16.84 0.49 24.09
C ARG A 67 17.39 0.74 22.69
N ALA A 68 18.25 -0.14 22.14
CA ALA A 68 18.79 -0.01 20.80
C ALA A 68 17.75 -0.32 19.70
N ALA A 69 16.82 -1.26 19.93
CA ALA A 69 15.73 -1.56 18.99
C ALA A 69 14.58 -0.55 19.06
N ALA A 70 14.36 0.09 20.21
CA ALA A 70 13.29 1.07 20.40
C ALA A 70 13.69 2.53 20.12
N ALA A 71 15.00 2.85 20.06
CA ALA A 71 15.49 4.22 19.91
C ALA A 71 15.94 4.59 18.48
N ALA A 72 15.99 3.65 17.53
CA ALA A 72 16.69 3.86 16.25
C ALA A 72 15.82 4.09 15.01
N SER A 73 14.49 4.07 15.11
CA SER A 73 13.67 4.58 14.02
C SER A 73 12.42 5.26 14.56
N PRO A 74 12.21 6.58 14.35
CA PRO A 74 10.86 7.12 14.45
C PRO A 74 9.94 6.22 13.63
N SER A 75 8.79 5.84 14.21
CA SER A 75 7.87 4.87 13.63
C SER A 75 7.58 5.25 12.17
N VAL A 76 8.18 4.53 11.23
CA VAL A 76 7.89 4.75 9.82
C VAL A 76 6.41 4.43 9.62
N LEU A 77 5.70 5.32 8.95
CA LEU A 77 4.27 5.18 8.66
C LEU A 77 4.08 4.58 7.27
N LEU A 78 4.90 5.01 6.32
CA LEU A 78 4.77 4.64 4.91
C LEU A 78 6.13 4.65 4.23
N TYR A 79 6.33 3.72 3.31
CA TYR A 79 7.37 3.79 2.28
C TYR A 79 6.68 4.01 0.95
N SER A 80 7.19 4.95 0.16
CA SER A 80 6.63 5.24 -1.17
C SER A 80 7.71 5.19 -2.24
N GLY A 81 7.52 4.36 -3.26
CA GLY A 81 8.29 4.42 -4.49
C GLY A 81 7.71 5.45 -5.44
N HIS A 82 8.56 6.29 -6.01
CA HIS A 82 8.15 7.34 -6.94
C HIS A 82 9.00 7.32 -8.20
N ALA A 83 8.44 7.86 -9.27
CA ALA A 83 9.23 8.18 -10.45
C ALA A 83 10.10 9.42 -10.20
N ASP A 84 11.25 9.50 -10.86
CA ASP A 84 12.21 10.63 -10.89
C ASP A 84 12.91 11.00 -9.56
N VAL A 85 12.24 10.82 -8.44
CA VAL A 85 12.75 11.12 -7.09
C VAL A 85 13.04 9.85 -6.29
N GLY A 86 12.94 8.69 -6.90
CA GLY A 86 13.27 7.39 -6.32
C GLY A 86 12.21 6.91 -5.34
N GLY A 87 12.06 7.60 -4.22
CA GLY A 87 11.11 7.24 -3.19
C GLY A 87 11.44 7.85 -1.83
N PHE A 88 10.54 7.70 -0.88
CA PHE A 88 10.63 8.30 0.45
C PHE A 88 10.24 7.33 1.56
N ARG A 89 10.90 7.51 2.70
CA ARG A 89 10.53 6.99 4.02
C ARG A 89 9.71 8.07 4.75
N HIS A 90 8.45 7.81 5.04
CA HIS A 90 7.56 8.76 5.72
C HIS A 90 7.44 8.42 7.19
N THR A 91 7.89 9.33 8.07
CA THR A 91 7.77 9.17 9.54
C THR A 91 6.63 9.98 10.13
N SER A 92 6.01 10.80 9.32
CA SER A 92 4.89 11.67 9.67
C SER A 92 4.00 11.84 8.45
N VAL A 93 2.72 12.13 8.71
CA VAL A 93 1.70 12.49 7.70
C VAL A 93 1.29 13.96 7.83
N ASP A 94 1.94 14.71 8.71
CA ASP A 94 1.71 16.14 8.87
C ASP A 94 2.21 16.88 7.62
N ALA A 95 1.35 17.72 7.04
CA ALA A 95 1.68 18.54 5.88
C ALA A 95 2.82 19.52 6.16
N ALA A 96 3.09 19.86 7.43
CA ALA A 96 4.24 20.65 7.83
C ALA A 96 5.56 19.86 7.85
N SER A 97 5.50 18.52 7.85
CA SER A 97 6.68 17.66 7.79
C SER A 97 6.90 17.17 6.36
N PHE A 98 7.81 17.82 5.64
CA PHE A 98 8.29 17.34 4.35
C PHE A 98 9.35 16.25 4.56
N PRO A 99 9.34 15.13 3.80
CA PRO A 99 10.42 14.15 3.84
C PRO A 99 11.76 14.84 3.57
N LEU A 100 12.73 14.66 4.46
CA LEU A 100 14.02 15.32 4.31
C LEU A 100 14.88 14.57 3.29
N ALA A 101 16.01 15.17 2.86
CA ALA A 101 16.94 14.50 1.96
C ALA A 101 17.43 13.13 2.50
N VAL A 102 17.50 12.97 3.83
CA VAL A 102 17.82 11.69 4.50
C VAL A 102 16.73 10.63 4.34
N ASP A 103 15.49 11.05 4.09
CA ASP A 103 14.35 10.15 3.89
C ASP A 103 14.21 9.72 2.42
N LYS A 104 14.96 10.34 1.49
CA LYS A 104 14.99 9.98 0.07
C LYS A 104 15.82 8.72 -0.15
N PHE A 105 15.31 7.78 -0.94
CA PHE A 105 16.06 6.58 -1.29
C PHE A 105 17.25 6.88 -2.19
N ALA A 106 18.44 6.47 -1.76
CA ALA A 106 19.67 6.63 -2.53
C ALA A 106 19.82 5.54 -3.62
N GLY A 107 20.43 5.88 -4.76
CA GLY A 107 20.93 4.91 -5.75
C GLY A 107 20.05 4.63 -6.97
N THR A 108 18.85 5.22 -7.07
CA THR A 108 17.99 5.13 -8.27
C THR A 108 17.21 6.41 -8.51
N GLN A 109 16.93 6.73 -9.76
CA GLN A 109 15.97 7.79 -10.12
C GLN A 109 14.52 7.38 -9.87
N SER A 110 14.13 6.12 -10.07
CA SER A 110 12.76 5.66 -9.85
C SER A 110 12.72 4.36 -9.03
N THR A 111 11.75 4.20 -8.13
CA THR A 111 11.44 2.92 -7.47
C THR A 111 10.10 2.40 -7.96
N ALA A 112 10.13 1.32 -8.73
CA ALA A 112 8.93 0.72 -9.31
C ALA A 112 8.20 -0.23 -8.36
N SER A 113 8.94 -0.83 -7.41
CA SER A 113 8.35 -1.63 -6.35
C SER A 113 9.19 -1.60 -5.07
N ILE A 114 8.51 -1.63 -3.93
CA ILE A 114 9.09 -1.68 -2.59
C ILE A 114 8.27 -2.62 -1.72
N ASP A 115 8.96 -3.44 -0.92
CA ASP A 115 8.33 -4.31 0.07
C ASP A 115 9.09 -4.29 1.40
N VAL A 116 8.38 -4.65 2.46
CA VAL A 116 8.90 -4.71 3.83
C VAL A 116 8.86 -6.16 4.31
N CYS A 117 9.93 -6.63 4.93
CA CYS A 117 9.95 -7.95 5.53
C CYS A 117 9.01 -7.99 6.75
N GLU A 118 8.00 -8.85 6.70
CA GLU A 118 7.03 -9.01 7.79
C GLU A 118 7.65 -9.46 9.11
N ALA A 119 8.73 -10.24 9.04
CA ALA A 119 9.32 -10.85 10.22
C ALA A 119 10.04 -9.86 11.14
N ASP A 120 10.54 -8.74 10.61
CA ASP A 120 11.26 -7.73 11.40
C ASP A 120 10.75 -6.29 11.23
N GLY A 121 9.97 -6.01 10.19
CA GLY A 121 9.43 -4.70 9.85
C GLY A 121 10.46 -3.62 9.49
N GLY A 122 11.75 -3.95 9.50
CA GLY A 122 12.86 -3.02 9.31
C GLY A 122 13.75 -3.36 8.12
N THR A 123 13.67 -4.59 7.60
CA THR A 123 14.33 -4.98 6.35
C THR A 123 13.43 -4.64 5.17
N LEU A 124 13.99 -3.97 4.16
CA LEU A 124 13.29 -3.62 2.93
C LEU A 124 13.99 -4.15 1.70
N ALA A 125 13.20 -4.41 0.67
CA ALA A 125 13.65 -4.69 -0.68
C ALA A 125 12.95 -3.71 -1.61
N ARG A 126 13.68 -3.16 -2.56
CA ARG A 126 13.08 -2.36 -3.63
C ARG A 126 13.76 -2.62 -4.96
N VAL A 127 13.01 -2.47 -6.03
CA VAL A 127 13.52 -2.53 -7.41
C VAL A 127 13.13 -1.26 -8.15
N GLY A 128 14.06 -0.77 -8.94
CA GLY A 128 13.96 0.54 -9.57
C GLY A 128 15.03 0.75 -10.62
N GLY A 129 15.00 1.86 -11.34
CA GLY A 129 15.93 2.14 -12.43
C GLY A 129 16.16 3.63 -12.64
N ASN A 130 17.08 3.96 -13.54
CA ASN A 130 17.32 5.34 -13.92
C ASN A 130 16.15 5.90 -14.75
N GLU A 131 15.46 5.09 -15.55
CA GLU A 131 14.12 5.45 -15.98
C GLU A 131 13.43 4.19 -16.49
N PRO A 132 12.10 4.09 -16.37
CA PRO A 132 11.35 3.00 -16.96
C PRO A 132 11.23 3.21 -18.48
N GLY A 133 12.30 2.86 -19.21
CA GLY A 133 12.42 3.09 -20.65
C GLY A 133 13.82 3.56 -21.08
N ASP A 134 14.63 4.07 -20.15
CA ASP A 134 16.03 4.33 -20.43
C ASP A 134 16.81 3.02 -20.33
N ASN A 135 17.08 2.41 -21.48
CA ASN A 135 17.90 1.20 -21.61
C ASN A 135 19.33 1.40 -21.05
N LYS A 136 19.70 2.61 -20.61
CA LYS A 136 20.98 2.93 -19.95
C LYS A 136 20.95 2.55 -18.47
N GLY A 137 21.05 1.25 -18.23
CA GLY A 137 21.27 0.67 -16.90
C GLY A 137 20.01 0.04 -16.33
N CYS A 138 19.74 -1.21 -16.72
CA CYS A 138 18.56 -1.91 -16.25
C CYS A 138 18.51 -2.11 -14.74
N GLY A 139 17.26 -2.21 -14.29
CA GLY A 139 16.80 -2.07 -12.93
C GLY A 139 17.70 -2.71 -11.88
N GLN A 140 18.06 -1.90 -10.90
CA GLN A 140 18.85 -2.31 -9.77
C GLN A 140 17.91 -2.64 -8.62
N GLY A 141 18.13 -3.79 -8.00
CA GLY A 141 17.53 -4.09 -6.70
C GLY A 141 18.37 -3.48 -5.59
N PHE A 142 17.72 -3.07 -4.50
CA PHE A 142 18.39 -2.60 -3.29
C PHE A 142 17.72 -3.18 -2.06
N MET A 143 18.55 -3.54 -1.09
CA MET A 143 18.13 -3.98 0.23
C MET A 143 18.48 -2.90 1.26
N SER A 144 17.63 -2.71 2.24
CA SER A 144 17.93 -1.97 3.46
C SER A 144 17.71 -2.89 4.66
N SER A 145 18.55 -2.78 5.69
CA SER A 145 18.40 -3.49 6.97
C SER A 145 18.12 -2.53 8.13
N ASP A 146 17.86 -1.26 7.84
CA ASP A 146 17.75 -0.16 8.80
C ASP A 146 16.56 0.76 8.50
N SER A 147 15.44 0.17 8.06
CA SER A 147 14.19 0.88 7.78
C SER A 147 14.33 1.96 6.71
N GLY A 148 15.19 1.73 5.71
CA GLY A 148 15.37 2.56 4.53
C GLY A 148 16.37 3.71 4.69
N LEU A 149 17.10 3.77 5.80
CA LEU A 149 18.12 4.81 6.05
C LEU A 149 19.37 4.60 5.19
N SER A 150 19.79 3.35 4.98
CA SER A 150 20.87 2.98 4.07
C SER A 150 20.45 1.84 3.15
N TRP A 151 21.08 1.80 1.97
CA TRP A 151 20.74 0.86 0.91
C TRP A 151 21.99 0.20 0.35
N SER A 152 21.93 -1.13 0.23
CA SER A 152 22.94 -1.94 -0.44
C SER A 152 22.36 -2.51 -1.73
N LYS A 153 23.12 -2.39 -2.82
CA LYS A 153 22.71 -2.91 -4.13
C LYS A 153 22.66 -4.44 -4.11
N MET A 154 21.57 -5.03 -4.60
CA MET A 154 21.43 -6.46 -4.85
C MET A 154 22.35 -6.89 -6.00
N GLY A 155 22.88 -8.12 -5.92
CA GLY A 155 23.82 -8.69 -6.88
C GLY A 155 23.17 -9.54 -7.97
N GLY A 156 24.00 -10.02 -8.90
CA GLY A 156 23.73 -11.19 -9.73
C GLY A 156 22.79 -11.02 -10.93
N TYR A 157 21.80 -10.15 -10.86
CA TYR A 157 20.84 -10.01 -11.97
C TYR A 157 21.33 -9.02 -13.04
N LYS A 158 21.36 -9.49 -14.30
CA LYS A 158 21.75 -8.72 -15.49
C LYS A 158 20.62 -8.56 -16.52
N GLY A 159 19.38 -8.92 -16.14
CA GLY A 159 18.24 -9.00 -17.05
C GLY A 159 17.42 -7.70 -17.15
N ALA A 160 16.14 -7.86 -17.47
CA ALA A 160 15.20 -6.78 -17.78
C ALA A 160 15.00 -5.79 -16.62
N CYS A 161 14.65 -4.56 -16.97
CA CYS A 161 14.49 -3.46 -16.04
C CYS A 161 13.24 -3.63 -15.13
N GLY A 162 13.28 -3.11 -13.90
CA GLY A 162 12.11 -2.90 -13.03
C GLY A 162 11.36 -4.17 -12.61
N GLY A 163 10.06 -4.05 -12.35
CA GLY A 163 9.20 -5.17 -11.94
C GLY A 163 8.62 -4.99 -10.53
N VAL A 164 8.12 -6.10 -9.98
CA VAL A 164 7.64 -6.16 -8.59
C VAL A 164 8.57 -7.05 -7.76
N VAL A 165 8.97 -6.59 -6.58
CA VAL A 165 9.75 -7.37 -5.62
C VAL A 165 8.93 -7.57 -4.34
N VAL A 166 8.99 -8.78 -3.78
CA VAL A 166 8.32 -9.13 -2.52
C VAL A 166 9.19 -10.03 -1.66
N PHE A 167 9.05 -9.91 -0.35
CA PHE A 167 9.60 -10.89 0.59
C PHE A 167 8.74 -12.14 0.63
N ALA A 168 9.38 -13.30 0.57
CA ALA A 168 8.72 -14.59 0.64
C ALA A 168 8.93 -15.25 2.02
N PRO A 169 7.88 -15.49 2.81
CA PRO A 169 8.01 -16.12 4.11
C PRO A 169 8.43 -17.59 3.95
N LEU A 170 9.22 -18.08 4.90
CA LEU A 170 9.52 -19.50 5.03
C LEU A 170 8.54 -20.19 5.98
N PRO A 171 8.18 -21.46 5.71
CA PRO A 171 7.50 -22.30 6.68
C PRO A 171 8.25 -22.30 8.02
N PRO A 172 7.56 -22.35 9.18
CA PRO A 172 8.20 -22.28 10.50
C PRO A 172 9.34 -23.29 10.71
N LEU A 173 9.20 -24.49 10.14
CA LEU A 173 10.21 -25.56 10.25
C LEU A 173 11.54 -25.25 9.53
N GLN A 174 11.56 -24.26 8.63
CA GLN A 174 12.74 -23.85 7.88
C GLN A 174 13.36 -22.54 8.38
N GLN A 175 12.75 -21.88 9.37
CA GLN A 175 13.31 -20.66 9.94
C GLN A 175 14.49 -21.02 10.85
N LYS A 176 15.72 -20.82 10.36
CA LYS A 176 16.91 -20.82 11.22
C LYS A 176 16.90 -19.53 12.08
N SER A 177 17.51 -19.58 13.27
CA SER A 177 17.46 -18.47 14.23
C SER A 177 17.84 -17.11 13.61
N ALA A 178 17.10 -16.07 13.95
CA ALA A 178 17.10 -14.72 13.36
C ALA A 178 18.43 -13.93 13.36
N SER A 179 19.56 -14.52 13.79
CA SER A 179 20.86 -13.84 13.89
C SER A 179 21.63 -13.78 12.57
N SER A 180 21.16 -14.44 11.51
CA SER A 180 21.74 -14.36 10.16
C SER A 180 20.62 -14.07 9.16
N LEU A 181 20.80 -13.04 8.31
CA LEU A 181 19.88 -12.76 7.21
C LEU A 181 19.75 -14.01 6.32
N ILE A 182 20.86 -14.70 6.01
CA ILE A 182 20.88 -15.87 5.14
C ILE A 182 20.07 -17.01 5.78
N GLY A 183 19.00 -17.42 5.08
CA GLY A 183 18.11 -18.49 5.53
C GLY A 183 16.97 -18.02 6.43
N SER A 184 16.83 -16.72 6.66
CA SER A 184 15.63 -16.11 7.26
C SER A 184 14.59 -15.79 6.18
N SER A 185 13.33 -15.57 6.58
CA SER A 185 12.28 -15.03 5.70
C SER A 185 12.69 -13.71 5.04
N CYS A 186 13.52 -12.88 5.70
CA CYS A 186 14.00 -11.61 5.15
C CYS A 186 15.17 -11.75 4.16
N SER A 187 15.62 -12.98 3.85
CA SER A 187 16.56 -13.23 2.73
C SER A 187 15.90 -13.87 1.52
N ARG A 188 14.61 -14.19 1.61
CA ARG A 188 13.86 -14.82 0.53
C ARG A 188 13.12 -13.74 -0.22
N LEU A 189 13.48 -13.58 -1.48
CA LEU A 189 12.87 -12.58 -2.35
C LEU A 189 12.29 -13.27 -3.56
N ILE A 190 11.16 -12.76 -4.03
CA ILE A 190 10.67 -13.03 -5.37
C ILE A 190 10.72 -11.72 -6.13
N TRP A 191 11.34 -11.75 -7.30
CA TRP A 191 11.35 -10.64 -8.23
C TRP A 191 10.63 -11.06 -9.50
N THR A 192 9.67 -10.26 -9.94
CA THR A 192 8.98 -10.39 -11.23
C THR A 192 9.42 -9.26 -12.16
N PRO A 193 10.54 -9.41 -12.89
CA PRO A 193 10.96 -8.42 -13.88
C PRO A 193 9.94 -8.32 -15.02
N TYR A 194 9.85 -7.15 -15.67
CA TYR A 194 8.92 -6.95 -16.78
C TYR A 194 9.10 -8.00 -17.88
N ASP A 195 7.99 -8.51 -18.38
CA ASP A 195 7.91 -9.50 -19.47
C ASP A 195 8.71 -10.80 -19.24
N MET A 196 9.18 -11.05 -18.01
CA MET A 196 9.93 -12.25 -17.65
C MET A 196 9.15 -13.14 -16.70
N ALA A 197 9.57 -14.41 -16.62
CA ALA A 197 9.15 -15.27 -15.54
C ALA A 197 9.74 -14.78 -14.20
N PRO A 198 9.04 -14.98 -13.07
CA PRO A 198 9.57 -14.70 -11.75
C PRO A 198 10.94 -15.35 -11.51
N LEU A 199 11.76 -14.65 -10.76
CA LEU A 199 13.01 -15.12 -10.19
C LEU A 199 12.86 -15.20 -8.68
N TYR A 200 13.60 -16.09 -8.05
CA TYR A 200 13.71 -16.13 -6.60
C TYR A 200 15.15 -15.97 -6.16
N SER A 201 15.33 -15.45 -4.96
CA SER A 201 16.61 -15.37 -4.26
C SER A 201 16.48 -15.99 -2.87
N SER A 202 17.56 -16.60 -2.41
CA SER A 202 17.68 -17.21 -1.09
C SER A 202 18.76 -16.58 -0.21
N ASP A 203 19.33 -15.47 -0.66
CA ASP A 203 20.49 -14.81 -0.07
C ASP A 203 20.34 -13.28 -0.04
N GLY A 204 19.11 -12.78 0.02
CA GLY A 204 18.83 -11.34 0.09
C GLY A 204 19.14 -10.62 -1.23
N GLY A 205 19.00 -11.31 -2.35
CA GLY A 205 19.20 -10.75 -3.69
C GLY A 205 20.67 -10.73 -4.11
N ALA A 206 21.57 -11.45 -3.45
CA ALA A 206 22.96 -11.58 -3.91
C ALA A 206 23.04 -12.45 -5.17
N SER A 207 22.20 -13.48 -5.26
CA SER A 207 22.01 -14.32 -6.44
C SER A 207 20.53 -14.56 -6.74
N TRP A 208 20.23 -14.89 -7.99
CA TRP A 208 18.88 -15.09 -8.52
C TRP A 208 18.80 -16.37 -9.32
N SER A 209 17.72 -17.12 -9.13
CA SER A 209 17.42 -18.34 -9.86
C SER A 209 16.04 -18.25 -10.52
N PRO A 210 15.86 -18.77 -11.74
CA PRO A 210 14.56 -18.82 -12.38
C PRO A 210 13.56 -19.65 -11.58
N SER A 211 12.32 -19.16 -11.48
CA SER A 211 11.23 -19.95 -10.91
C SER A 211 10.71 -20.97 -11.93
N VAL A 212 10.33 -22.16 -11.44
CA VAL A 212 9.78 -23.24 -12.28
C VAL A 212 8.24 -23.16 -12.31
N GLY A 213 7.64 -23.34 -13.48
CA GLY A 213 6.18 -23.39 -13.63
C GLY A 213 5.45 -22.04 -13.61
N ALA A 214 6.14 -20.95 -13.27
CA ALA A 214 5.54 -19.62 -13.35
C ALA A 214 5.46 -19.12 -14.79
N PRO A 215 4.37 -18.45 -15.17
CA PRO A 215 4.26 -17.84 -16.48
C PRO A 215 5.10 -16.54 -16.57
N ALA A 216 5.61 -16.26 -17.77
CA ALA A 216 6.15 -14.94 -18.10
C ALA A 216 5.04 -13.88 -18.20
N GLY A 217 5.43 -12.60 -18.19
CA GLY A 217 4.51 -11.47 -18.37
C GLY A 217 3.57 -11.22 -17.19
N ALA A 218 3.79 -11.88 -16.05
CA ALA A 218 2.95 -11.71 -14.87
C ALA A 218 3.03 -10.28 -14.31
N SER A 219 4.18 -9.61 -14.37
CA SER A 219 4.36 -8.20 -14.00
C SER A 219 3.81 -7.20 -15.05
N GLY A 220 3.30 -7.69 -16.18
CA GLY A 220 2.95 -6.86 -17.34
C GLY A 220 4.17 -6.37 -18.13
N THR A 221 3.89 -5.55 -19.15
CA THR A 221 4.88 -4.92 -20.03
C THR A 221 5.50 -3.68 -19.39
N ILE A 222 6.65 -3.24 -19.92
CA ILE A 222 7.36 -1.98 -19.55
C ILE A 222 6.53 -0.74 -19.97
N LYS A 223 5.32 -0.62 -19.45
CA LYS A 223 4.39 0.49 -19.69
C LYS A 223 4.08 1.17 -18.37
N VAL A 224 5.16 1.66 -17.79
CA VAL A 224 5.22 2.20 -16.42
C VAL A 224 4.30 3.39 -16.26
N TRP A 225 4.27 4.21 -17.30
CA TRP A 225 3.47 5.42 -17.39
C TRP A 225 2.01 5.16 -17.82
N GLU A 226 1.74 4.03 -18.48
CA GLU A 226 0.39 3.69 -18.95
C GLU A 226 -0.39 2.80 -17.97
N GLY A 227 0.22 2.42 -16.84
CA GLY A 227 -0.46 1.65 -15.82
C GLY A 227 -0.35 0.15 -15.86
N GLY A 228 0.70 -0.33 -16.51
CA GLY A 228 1.07 -1.74 -16.47
C GLY A 228 1.53 -2.23 -15.10
N HIS A 229 1.85 -1.33 -14.15
CA HIS A 229 2.37 -1.69 -12.82
C HIS A 229 1.29 -2.11 -11.84
N ARG A 230 0.80 -3.33 -12.02
CA ARG A 230 -0.14 -3.91 -11.07
C ARG A 230 0.54 -5.02 -10.33
N HIS A 231 0.39 -5.04 -9.01
CA HIS A 231 0.89 -6.11 -8.16
C HIS A 231 0.07 -7.35 -8.47
N ARG A 232 0.55 -8.09 -9.47
CA ARG A 232 0.02 -9.41 -9.76
C ARG A 232 0.68 -10.47 -8.90
N ILE A 233 1.63 -10.10 -8.05
CA ILE A 233 2.20 -10.94 -7.01
C ILE A 233 1.79 -10.42 -5.64
N ALA A 234 1.40 -11.34 -4.76
CA ALA A 234 1.18 -11.07 -3.34
C ALA A 234 1.68 -12.27 -2.55
N VAL A 235 2.03 -12.04 -1.30
CA VAL A 235 2.61 -13.09 -0.46
C VAL A 235 1.99 -13.03 0.91
N ASP A 236 1.62 -14.19 1.45
CA ASP A 236 1.13 -14.32 2.82
C ASP A 236 1.99 -13.53 3.79
N ARG A 237 1.35 -12.67 4.59
CA ARG A 237 2.05 -11.84 5.58
C ARG A 237 2.03 -12.45 6.98
N ALA A 238 1.06 -13.32 7.25
CA ALA A 238 1.04 -14.12 8.47
C ALA A 238 2.19 -15.15 8.44
N VAL A 239 2.92 -15.29 9.55
CA VAL A 239 4.03 -16.26 9.66
C VAL A 239 3.56 -17.57 10.29
N THR A 240 2.46 -17.55 11.03
CA THR A 240 1.88 -18.72 11.71
C THR A 240 0.37 -18.60 11.78
N ALA A 241 -0.36 -19.52 11.17
CA ALA A 241 -1.73 -19.84 11.57
C ALA A 241 -1.78 -21.34 11.87
N SER A 242 -2.27 -21.69 13.06
CA SER A 242 -2.63 -23.06 13.39
C SER A 242 -4.12 -23.22 13.16
N ASP A 243 -4.52 -24.00 12.16
CA ASP A 243 -5.93 -24.31 11.86
C ASP A 243 -6.47 -25.48 12.70
N GLY A 244 -5.80 -25.84 13.79
CA GLY A 244 -6.16 -26.99 14.62
C GLY A 244 -5.86 -28.35 13.99
N GLY A 245 -5.32 -28.41 12.76
CA GLY A 245 -4.99 -29.64 12.02
C GLY A 245 -3.53 -29.74 11.54
N GLY A 246 -2.79 -28.64 11.47
CA GLY A 246 -1.37 -28.63 11.12
C GLY A 246 -0.80 -27.23 10.94
N LEU A 247 0.50 -27.14 10.65
CA LEU A 247 1.10 -25.89 10.19
C LEU A 247 0.76 -25.71 8.71
N VAL A 248 -0.11 -24.75 8.39
CA VAL A 248 -0.31 -24.32 7.00
C VAL A 248 0.95 -23.55 6.59
N PRO A 249 1.70 -23.98 5.55
CA PRO A 249 2.85 -23.23 5.10
C PRO A 249 2.37 -21.95 4.41
N PRO A 250 3.06 -20.82 4.61
CA PRO A 250 2.70 -19.59 3.93
C PRO A 250 2.95 -19.72 2.42
N ARG A 251 2.14 -19.02 1.63
CA ARG A 251 2.11 -19.09 0.18
C ARG A 251 2.41 -17.74 -0.47
N SER A 252 3.01 -17.81 -1.64
CA SER A 252 3.08 -16.70 -2.59
C SER A 252 2.06 -16.93 -3.70
N PHE A 253 1.43 -15.87 -4.17
CA PHE A 253 0.38 -15.89 -5.19
C PHE A 253 0.80 -15.04 -6.37
N LEU A 254 0.61 -15.54 -7.58
CA LEU A 254 0.94 -14.85 -8.82
C LEU A 254 -0.23 -14.95 -9.78
N PHE A 255 -0.74 -13.82 -10.25
CA PHE A 255 -1.82 -13.76 -11.21
C PHE A 255 -1.30 -13.45 -12.61
N ASN A 256 -1.74 -14.24 -13.58
CA ASN A 256 -1.53 -14.01 -14.98
C ASN A 256 -2.90 -13.85 -15.66
N ALA A 257 -3.08 -12.77 -16.41
CA ALA A 257 -4.38 -12.43 -17.00
C ALA A 257 -4.91 -13.49 -17.97
N SER A 258 -4.02 -14.22 -18.65
CA SER A 258 -4.37 -15.22 -19.66
C SER A 258 -4.52 -16.63 -19.09
N LEU A 259 -3.88 -16.91 -17.95
CA LEU A 259 -3.79 -18.28 -17.41
C LEU A 259 -4.55 -18.45 -16.09
N GLY A 260 -4.48 -17.45 -15.19
CA GLY A 260 -5.17 -17.49 -13.91
C GLY A 260 -4.25 -17.21 -12.72
N LEU A 261 -4.68 -17.70 -11.56
CA LEU A 261 -3.97 -17.56 -10.31
C LEU A 261 -3.09 -18.78 -10.06
N PHE A 262 -1.81 -18.52 -9.83
CA PHE A 262 -0.79 -19.48 -9.44
C PHE A 262 -0.46 -19.31 -7.96
N ALA A 263 -0.03 -20.39 -7.34
CA ALA A 263 0.53 -20.36 -5.99
C ALA A 263 1.89 -21.07 -5.92
N SER A 264 2.73 -20.60 -5.02
CA SER A 264 3.99 -21.20 -4.62
C SER A 264 4.00 -21.40 -3.10
N SER A 265 4.44 -22.57 -2.65
CA SER A 265 4.60 -22.91 -1.23
C SER A 265 6.07 -23.04 -0.81
N ASP A 266 7.00 -22.66 -1.69
CA ASP A 266 8.45 -22.86 -1.53
C ASP A 266 9.23 -21.55 -1.76
N ALA A 267 8.60 -20.43 -1.40
CA ALA A 267 9.15 -19.08 -1.53
C ALA A 267 9.48 -18.69 -2.99
N GLY A 268 8.61 -19.10 -3.92
CA GLY A 268 8.69 -18.74 -5.34
C GLY A 268 9.56 -19.65 -6.19
N GLN A 269 10.13 -20.74 -5.65
CA GLN A 269 10.97 -21.65 -6.44
C GLN A 269 10.16 -22.39 -7.50
N SER A 270 8.97 -22.85 -7.14
CA SER A 270 8.03 -23.51 -8.05
C SER A 270 6.62 -22.96 -7.90
N TRP A 271 5.88 -22.98 -9.01
CA TRP A 271 4.53 -22.43 -9.11
C TRP A 271 3.59 -23.42 -9.78
N ALA A 272 2.38 -23.50 -9.25
CA ALA A 272 1.29 -24.30 -9.81
C ALA A 272 0.06 -23.43 -10.04
N LEU A 273 -0.63 -23.66 -11.16
CA LEU A 273 -1.93 -23.05 -11.42
C LEU A 273 -2.95 -23.61 -10.42
N ILE A 274 -3.54 -22.75 -9.59
CA ILE A 274 -4.56 -23.15 -8.61
C ILE A 274 -5.98 -22.76 -9.03
N ASN A 275 -6.13 -21.71 -9.84
CA ASN A 275 -7.40 -21.34 -10.45
C ASN A 275 -7.15 -20.83 -11.86
N GLY A 276 -7.73 -21.48 -12.87
CA GLY A 276 -7.70 -20.99 -14.25
C GLY A 276 -8.48 -19.69 -14.43
N THR A 277 -8.11 -18.87 -15.42
CA THR A 277 -8.97 -17.74 -15.83
C THR A 277 -10.18 -18.21 -16.63
N GLY A 278 -11.33 -17.56 -16.43
CA GLY A 278 -12.43 -17.52 -17.39
C GLY A 278 -12.35 -16.35 -18.39
N GLY A 279 -11.14 -15.88 -18.71
CA GLY A 279 -10.89 -14.60 -19.39
C GLY A 279 -10.78 -13.44 -18.38
N GLY A 280 -9.57 -12.94 -18.17
CA GLY A 280 -9.29 -11.88 -17.20
C GLY A 280 -8.62 -10.67 -17.83
N SER A 281 -8.90 -9.50 -17.27
CA SER A 281 -8.25 -8.25 -17.67
C SER A 281 -6.77 -8.25 -17.29
N GLU A 282 -5.90 -7.65 -18.11
CA GLU A 282 -4.50 -7.33 -17.76
C GLU A 282 -4.40 -6.40 -16.54
N THR A 283 -5.53 -5.83 -16.14
CA THR A 283 -5.67 -4.83 -15.09
C THR A 283 -5.81 -5.39 -13.66
N ALA A 284 -5.46 -6.66 -13.44
CA ALA A 284 -5.65 -7.33 -12.15
C ALA A 284 -4.66 -6.90 -11.05
N HIS A 285 -5.12 -6.90 -9.80
CA HIS A 285 -4.33 -6.70 -8.59
C HIS A 285 -4.58 -7.84 -7.61
N VAL A 286 -3.51 -8.42 -7.05
CA VAL A 286 -3.58 -9.49 -6.05
C VAL A 286 -3.17 -8.93 -4.71
N GLN A 287 -3.91 -9.26 -3.65
CA GLN A 287 -3.54 -9.00 -2.27
C GLN A 287 -3.86 -10.21 -1.42
N VAL A 288 -3.19 -10.30 -0.27
CA VAL A 288 -3.48 -11.30 0.74
C VAL A 288 -3.95 -10.62 2.01
N ASP A 289 -4.81 -11.31 2.76
CA ASP A 289 -5.16 -10.90 4.11
C ASP A 289 -3.94 -11.09 5.03
N PRO A 290 -3.42 -10.02 5.67
CA PRO A 290 -2.20 -10.14 6.47
C PRO A 290 -2.40 -10.95 7.75
N LEU A 291 -3.64 -11.22 8.15
CA LEU A 291 -3.97 -11.98 9.35
C LEU A 291 -4.38 -13.43 9.06
N VAL A 292 -4.59 -13.81 7.80
CA VAL A 292 -5.12 -15.13 7.42
C VAL A 292 -4.27 -15.76 6.33
N LEU A 293 -3.55 -16.83 6.67
CA LEU A 293 -2.76 -17.61 5.72
C LEU A 293 -3.60 -18.14 4.57
N GLY A 294 -3.07 -18.04 3.36
CA GLY A 294 -3.69 -18.59 2.15
C GLY A 294 -4.89 -17.79 1.63
N ARG A 295 -5.31 -16.73 2.31
CA ARG A 295 -6.46 -15.91 1.91
C ARG A 295 -6.02 -14.82 0.93
N ALA A 296 -5.99 -15.17 -0.34
CA ALA A 296 -5.73 -14.23 -1.43
C ALA A 296 -7.03 -13.72 -2.08
N CYS A 297 -6.99 -12.47 -2.53
CA CYS A 297 -8.05 -11.87 -3.32
C CYS A 297 -7.46 -11.25 -4.60
N VAL A 298 -8.20 -11.40 -5.69
CA VAL A 298 -7.90 -10.84 -7.01
C VAL A 298 -8.95 -9.80 -7.35
N CYS A 299 -8.48 -8.58 -7.55
CA CYS A 299 -9.24 -7.39 -7.87
C CYS A 299 -9.09 -7.09 -9.36
N GLN A 300 -10.18 -7.08 -10.12
CA GLN A 300 -10.17 -6.88 -11.57
C GLN A 300 -11.24 -5.88 -12.01
N MET A 301 -10.87 -5.03 -12.98
CA MET A 301 -11.75 -3.99 -13.46
C MET A 301 -13.02 -4.57 -14.08
N ASP A 302 -12.89 -5.62 -14.88
CA ASP A 302 -14.01 -6.19 -15.65
C ASP A 302 -14.68 -7.39 -14.98
N ALA A 303 -14.08 -7.93 -13.91
CA ALA A 303 -14.55 -9.14 -13.22
C ALA A 303 -14.82 -8.93 -11.72
N GLY A 304 -14.74 -7.69 -11.24
CA GLY A 304 -14.99 -7.37 -9.83
C GLY A 304 -13.92 -7.88 -8.88
N LEU A 305 -14.32 -8.17 -7.65
CA LEU A 305 -13.45 -8.76 -6.63
C LEU A 305 -13.75 -10.25 -6.51
N ARG A 306 -12.69 -11.06 -6.48
CA ARG A 306 -12.76 -12.50 -6.22
C ARG A 306 -11.79 -12.88 -5.12
N CYS A 307 -12.17 -13.76 -4.21
CA CYS A 307 -11.33 -14.18 -3.09
C CYS A 307 -11.29 -15.70 -3.00
N LEU A 308 -10.15 -16.25 -2.57
CA LEU A 308 -10.04 -17.67 -2.29
C LEU A 308 -10.92 -18.02 -1.09
N ASP A 309 -11.73 -19.07 -1.27
CA ASP A 309 -12.40 -19.75 -0.18
C ASP A 309 -11.45 -20.73 0.54
N ASN A 310 -11.96 -21.42 1.55
CA ASN A 310 -11.21 -22.41 2.32
C ASN A 310 -10.79 -23.64 1.47
N GLN A 311 -11.36 -23.82 0.28
CA GLN A 311 -11.01 -24.89 -0.66
C GLN A 311 -10.02 -24.41 -1.73
N SER A 312 -9.46 -23.21 -1.59
CA SER A 312 -8.57 -22.58 -2.57
C SER A 312 -9.25 -22.35 -3.94
N ILE A 313 -10.55 -22.09 -3.97
CA ILE A 313 -11.30 -21.74 -5.19
C ILE A 313 -11.61 -20.23 -5.16
N LEU A 314 -11.39 -19.53 -6.29
CA LEU A 314 -11.72 -18.12 -6.40
C LEU A 314 -13.23 -17.91 -6.52
N GLN A 315 -13.84 -17.44 -5.43
CA GLN A 315 -15.25 -17.07 -5.38
C GLN A 315 -15.44 -15.58 -5.67
N SER A 316 -16.48 -15.25 -6.45
CA SER A 316 -16.83 -13.84 -6.69
C SER A 316 -17.46 -13.23 -5.46
N VAL A 317 -17.11 -11.98 -5.16
CA VAL A 317 -17.77 -11.15 -4.15
C VAL A 317 -18.92 -10.41 -4.84
N PRO A 318 -20.19 -10.87 -4.71
CA PRO A 318 -21.25 -10.44 -5.62
C PRO A 318 -21.57 -8.95 -5.55
N SER A 319 -21.30 -8.31 -4.41
CA SER A 319 -21.52 -6.87 -4.22
C SER A 319 -20.53 -6.01 -5.01
N VAL A 320 -19.37 -6.52 -5.45
CA VAL A 320 -18.32 -5.75 -6.13
C VAL A 320 -18.32 -6.05 -7.62
N ALA A 321 -18.84 -5.13 -8.42
CA ALA A 321 -18.97 -5.27 -9.87
C ALA A 321 -17.63 -5.08 -10.60
N SER A 322 -16.85 -4.11 -10.13
CA SER A 322 -15.54 -3.74 -10.66
C SER A 322 -14.61 -3.45 -9.50
N CYS A 323 -13.37 -3.89 -9.61
CA CYS A 323 -12.34 -3.65 -8.61
C CYS A 323 -11.04 -3.21 -9.29
N ARG A 324 -10.49 -2.07 -8.86
CA ARG A 324 -9.23 -1.55 -9.40
C ARG A 324 -8.07 -1.71 -8.44
N LEU A 325 -8.27 -1.30 -7.19
CA LEU A 325 -7.29 -1.39 -6.12
C LEU A 325 -7.92 -2.08 -4.92
N LEU A 326 -7.09 -2.84 -4.21
CA LEU A 326 -7.46 -3.60 -3.04
C LEU A 326 -6.37 -3.46 -2.00
N SER A 327 -6.72 -3.39 -0.71
CA SER A 327 -5.77 -3.53 0.38
C SER A 327 -6.47 -3.97 1.66
N PHE A 328 -5.71 -4.62 2.55
CA PHE A 328 -6.17 -5.06 3.87
C PHE A 328 -5.46 -4.23 4.94
N GLY A 329 -6.25 -3.66 5.85
CA GLY A 329 -5.75 -2.83 6.95
C GLY A 329 -5.92 -3.49 8.32
N ALA A 330 -5.55 -2.74 9.35
CA ALA A 330 -5.78 -3.12 10.73
C ALA A 330 -7.26 -3.46 10.97
N PRO A 331 -7.56 -4.49 11.76
CA PRO A 331 -8.94 -4.77 12.16
C PRO A 331 -9.46 -3.61 13.00
N ASP A 332 -10.75 -3.31 12.89
CA ASP A 332 -11.40 -2.41 13.83
C ASP A 332 -11.32 -3.05 15.22
N GLY A 333 -10.52 -2.47 16.11
CA GLY A 333 -10.44 -2.95 17.49
C GLY A 333 -11.84 -2.95 18.10
N ASN A 334 -12.20 -4.04 18.80
CA ASN A 334 -13.49 -4.26 19.48
C ASN A 334 -13.82 -3.24 20.61
N GLY A 335 -13.24 -2.03 20.59
CA GLY A 335 -13.26 -1.06 21.68
C GLY A 335 -13.54 0.38 21.25
N ALA A 336 -13.94 0.64 20.01
CA ALA A 336 -14.78 1.82 19.81
C ALA A 336 -16.12 1.47 20.44
N GLU A 337 -16.40 2.01 21.63
CA GLU A 337 -17.72 1.95 22.26
C GLU A 337 -18.76 2.45 21.25
N GLU A 338 -19.31 1.52 20.45
CA GLU A 338 -20.58 1.67 19.78
C GLU A 338 -21.61 1.68 20.91
N GLY A 339 -21.86 2.88 21.44
CA GLY A 339 -23.09 3.16 22.16
C GLY A 339 -24.23 3.12 21.16
N GLU A 340 -24.62 1.93 20.72
CA GLU A 340 -25.95 1.51 20.30
C GLU A 340 -25.91 0.02 19.94
N GLU A 341 -26.79 -0.73 20.59
CA GLU A 341 -26.89 -2.18 20.58
C GLU A 341 -27.55 -2.65 19.26
N GLU A 342 -26.75 -3.02 18.25
CA GLU A 342 -27.24 -3.80 17.11
C GLU A 342 -26.45 -5.11 16.98
N SER A 343 -27.07 -6.19 17.45
CA SER A 343 -26.59 -7.55 17.29
C SER A 343 -26.81 -8.05 15.86
N HIS A 344 -25.75 -8.20 15.06
CA HIS A 344 -25.81 -8.93 13.79
C HIS A 344 -25.25 -10.35 13.97
N SER A 345 -26.15 -11.35 13.93
CA SER A 345 -25.80 -12.77 13.89
C SER A 345 -25.37 -13.17 12.48
N ILE A 346 -24.18 -13.77 12.34
CA ILE A 346 -23.77 -14.44 11.10
C ILE A 346 -24.57 -15.75 10.99
N ILE A 347 -25.39 -15.85 9.94
CA ILE A 347 -26.11 -17.07 9.60
C ILE A 347 -25.11 -18.10 9.05
N SER A 348 -24.90 -19.18 9.78
CA SER A 348 -24.40 -20.44 9.24
C SER A 348 -25.58 -21.43 9.21
N ASP A 349 -26.10 -21.72 8.03
CA ASP A 349 -27.07 -22.79 7.86
C ASP A 349 -26.40 -24.16 7.99
N GLY A 350 -26.96 -25.02 8.86
CA GLY A 350 -26.89 -26.48 8.74
C GLY A 350 -26.27 -27.25 9.91
N GLY A 351 -27.13 -27.83 10.76
CA GLY A 351 -26.84 -29.11 11.43
C GLY A 351 -26.84 -29.06 12.96
N GLY A 352 -27.98 -29.40 13.56
CA GLY A 352 -28.14 -29.51 15.01
C GLY A 352 -27.24 -30.58 15.63
N GLY A 353 -26.48 -30.18 16.64
CA GLY A 353 -25.78 -31.05 17.57
C GLY A 353 -25.47 -30.26 18.83
N ARG A 354 -26.10 -30.62 19.96
CA ARG A 354 -25.78 -30.05 21.27
C ARG A 354 -24.35 -30.44 21.63
N ASP A 355 -23.45 -29.46 21.81
CA ASP A 355 -22.28 -29.67 22.65
C ASP A 355 -21.74 -28.40 23.31
N ARG A 356 -21.04 -28.66 24.42
CA ARG A 356 -20.78 -27.79 25.57
C ARG A 356 -19.68 -26.75 25.33
N GLY A 357 -19.89 -25.55 25.86
CA GLY A 357 -18.88 -24.64 26.43
C GLY A 357 -17.49 -24.61 25.78
N GLY A 358 -17.38 -23.99 24.61
CA GLY A 358 -16.12 -23.47 24.08
C GLY A 358 -16.18 -21.95 24.03
N ALA A 359 -15.19 -21.26 24.62
CA ALA A 359 -15.07 -19.81 24.48
C ALA A 359 -14.98 -19.46 22.99
N ALA A 360 -15.93 -18.67 22.49
CA ALA A 360 -15.94 -18.22 21.11
C ALA A 360 -14.69 -17.36 20.86
N ALA A 361 -13.74 -17.88 20.08
CA ALA A 361 -12.69 -17.08 19.51
C ALA A 361 -13.36 -16.10 18.53
N THR A 362 -13.54 -14.85 18.95
CA THR A 362 -13.95 -13.77 18.04
C THR A 362 -12.84 -13.61 17.02
N SER A 363 -13.05 -14.07 15.80
CA SER A 363 -12.11 -13.92 14.70
C SER A 363 -11.98 -12.42 14.36
N SER A 364 -10.84 -11.83 14.70
CA SER A 364 -10.50 -10.48 14.28
C SER A 364 -10.23 -10.51 12.77
N LEU A 365 -11.23 -10.17 11.96
CA LEU A 365 -11.06 -10.04 10.51
C LEU A 365 -10.42 -8.69 10.18
N SER A 366 -9.43 -8.70 9.28
CA SER A 366 -8.86 -7.47 8.70
C SER A 366 -9.94 -6.65 7.99
N THR A 367 -9.83 -5.32 8.04
CA THR A 367 -10.70 -4.43 7.25
C THR A 367 -10.26 -4.43 5.79
N LEU A 368 -11.21 -4.65 4.88
CA LEU A 368 -10.94 -4.68 3.44
C LEU A 368 -11.28 -3.34 2.78
N TYR A 369 -10.33 -2.76 2.08
CA TYR A 369 -10.51 -1.53 1.30
C TYR A 369 -10.53 -1.84 -0.19
N VAL A 370 -11.55 -1.35 -0.89
CA VAL A 370 -11.71 -1.51 -2.34
C VAL A 370 -11.90 -0.15 -2.98
N PHE A 371 -11.13 0.10 -4.03
CA PHE A 371 -11.44 1.15 -5.00
C PHE A 371 -12.12 0.52 -6.21
N GLY A 372 -13.41 0.77 -6.40
CA GLY A 372 -14.24 0.02 -7.35
C GLY A 372 -15.67 0.52 -7.45
N THR A 373 -16.57 -0.29 -8.01
CA THR A 373 -18.02 -0.04 -8.09
C THR A 373 -18.81 -1.20 -7.48
N LEU A 374 -19.90 -0.87 -6.79
CA LEU A 374 -20.82 -1.86 -6.21
C LEU A 374 -22.02 -2.14 -7.13
N ARG A 375 -22.55 -3.37 -7.14
CA ARG A 375 -23.69 -3.75 -8.00
C ARG A 375 -25.03 -3.16 -7.56
N ASN A 376 -25.29 -3.08 -6.26
CA ASN A 376 -26.58 -2.72 -5.67
C ASN A 376 -26.45 -1.70 -4.52
N ALA A 377 -25.71 -0.60 -4.72
CA ALA A 377 -25.74 0.48 -3.74
C ALA A 377 -27.11 1.18 -3.82
N THR A 378 -28.08 0.75 -3.00
CA THR A 378 -29.38 1.42 -2.88
C THR A 378 -29.16 2.81 -2.30
N ALA A 379 -29.58 3.82 -3.06
CA ALA A 379 -29.51 5.21 -2.68
C ALA A 379 -30.53 5.52 -1.57
N GLU A 380 -30.22 5.20 -0.32
CA GLU A 380 -30.87 5.83 0.82
C GLU A 380 -29.98 6.97 1.31
N THR A 381 -30.41 8.19 0.96
CA THR A 381 -29.86 9.51 1.31
C THR A 381 -28.36 9.70 1.09
N PHE A 382 -27.95 10.06 -0.14
CA PHE A 382 -27.04 11.19 -0.44
C PHE A 382 -27.06 11.45 -1.96
N GLU A 383 -27.32 12.70 -2.35
CA GLU A 383 -27.51 13.14 -3.74
C GLU A 383 -26.24 13.03 -4.61
N THR A 384 -26.41 12.29 -5.72
CA THR A 384 -25.93 12.45 -7.10
C THR A 384 -24.43 12.44 -7.47
N VAL A 385 -24.17 11.56 -8.46
CA VAL A 385 -22.92 11.16 -9.15
C VAL A 385 -22.76 11.96 -10.44
N TYR A 386 -21.54 12.43 -10.79
CA TYR A 386 -21.15 12.69 -12.19
C TYR A 386 -19.66 12.42 -12.45
N ALA A 387 -19.27 12.28 -13.72
CA ALA A 387 -18.02 11.72 -14.23
C ALA A 387 -17.13 12.75 -14.96
N LEU A 388 -16.02 12.31 -15.57
CA LEU A 388 -15.47 12.80 -16.85
C LEU A 388 -14.82 11.59 -17.58
N PRO A 389 -14.81 11.56 -18.92
CA PRO A 389 -14.47 10.39 -19.75
C PRO A 389 -12.96 10.16 -19.71
N SER A 390 -12.41 8.95 -19.81
CA SER A 390 -12.89 7.76 -20.49
C SER A 390 -12.39 6.50 -19.77
N ALA A 391 -13.24 5.47 -19.76
CA ALA A 391 -12.95 4.06 -19.44
C ALA A 391 -13.24 3.51 -18.02
N ILE A 392 -13.82 4.27 -17.09
CA ILE A 392 -14.46 3.65 -15.91
C ILE A 392 -15.85 4.26 -15.73
N GLY A 393 -16.86 3.39 -15.70
CA GLY A 393 -18.26 3.77 -15.55
C GLY A 393 -18.51 4.67 -14.33
N ALA A 394 -19.55 5.49 -14.42
CA ALA A 394 -20.00 6.39 -13.37
C ALA A 394 -20.21 5.61 -12.06
N GLY A 395 -19.43 5.91 -11.01
CA GLY A 395 -19.63 5.33 -9.68
C GLY A 395 -18.38 4.85 -8.94
N ALA A 396 -17.18 4.92 -9.55
CA ALA A 396 -15.96 4.50 -8.86
C ALA A 396 -15.74 5.36 -7.59
N SER A 397 -15.67 4.70 -6.44
CA SER A 397 -15.42 5.33 -5.15
C SER A 397 -14.53 4.43 -4.30
N LEU A 398 -14.02 4.99 -3.21
CA LEU A 398 -13.32 4.23 -2.20
C LEU A 398 -14.33 3.68 -1.20
N PHE A 399 -14.27 2.38 -0.95
CA PHE A 399 -15.12 1.66 -0.02
C PHE A 399 -14.26 0.93 1.01
N ALA A 400 -14.77 0.84 2.23
CA ALA A 400 -14.28 -0.05 3.27
C ALA A 400 -15.36 -1.10 3.57
N SER A 401 -14.95 -2.32 3.87
CA SER A 401 -15.85 -3.39 4.26
C SER A 401 -15.49 -4.00 5.60
N ARG A 402 -16.53 -4.23 6.40
CA ARG A 402 -16.54 -5.17 7.52
C ARG A 402 -17.39 -6.35 7.05
N ALA A 403 -16.77 -7.50 6.78
CA ALA A 403 -17.45 -8.68 6.26
C ALA A 403 -18.16 -8.48 4.90
N SER A 404 -19.49 -8.57 4.84
CA SER A 404 -20.28 -8.45 3.59
C SER A 404 -20.71 -7.02 3.26
N ASP A 405 -20.66 -6.11 4.24
CA ASP A 405 -21.21 -4.76 4.10
C ASP A 405 -20.12 -3.78 3.64
N TRP A 406 -20.51 -2.83 2.81
CA TRP A 406 -19.60 -1.87 2.18
C TRP A 406 -20.02 -0.45 2.51
N VAL A 407 -19.11 0.31 3.10
CA VAL A 407 -19.28 1.72 3.42
C VAL A 407 -18.42 2.54 2.49
N ARG A 408 -19.02 3.54 1.83
CA ARG A 408 -18.28 4.51 1.03
C ARG A 408 -17.49 5.43 1.96
N ILE A 409 -16.18 5.54 1.75
CA ILE A 409 -15.29 6.38 2.57
C ILE A 409 -14.72 7.59 1.79
N GLY A 410 -15.03 7.72 0.50
CA GLY A 410 -14.69 8.88 -0.32
C GLY A 410 -15.89 9.81 -0.56
N SER A 411 -15.62 11.11 -0.78
CA SER A 411 -16.64 12.10 -1.15
C SER A 411 -16.82 12.21 -2.68
N PRO A 412 -18.04 12.45 -3.21
CA PRO A 412 -18.22 12.82 -4.62
C PRO A 412 -17.45 14.09 -5.03
N SER A 413 -17.24 15.02 -4.10
CA SER A 413 -16.52 16.28 -4.32
C SER A 413 -15.01 16.11 -4.41
N PHE A 414 -14.49 14.98 -3.94
CA PHE A 414 -13.07 14.67 -3.96
C PHE A 414 -12.80 13.58 -5.00
N ARG A 415 -12.03 13.94 -6.04
CA ARG A 415 -11.60 12.99 -7.07
C ARG A 415 -10.09 12.94 -7.09
N MET A 416 -9.56 11.74 -6.87
CA MET A 416 -8.15 11.46 -7.15
C MET A 416 -7.99 11.43 -8.68
N GLY A 417 -7.33 12.44 -9.22
CA GLY A 417 -7.02 12.54 -10.63
C GLY A 417 -6.07 11.40 -11.05
N GLY A 418 -6.29 10.81 -12.21
CA GLY A 418 -5.36 9.81 -12.74
C GLY A 418 -5.19 8.56 -11.87
N ALA A 419 -6.14 8.21 -10.99
CA ALA A 419 -6.09 6.97 -10.18
C ALA A 419 -6.08 5.69 -11.03
N SER A 420 -6.26 5.82 -12.36
CA SER A 420 -5.38 5.16 -13.35
C SER A 420 -4.71 3.87 -12.90
N ASN A 421 -3.59 4.15 -12.28
CA ASN A 421 -2.47 3.25 -12.12
C ASN A 421 -1.89 3.39 -10.71
N GLY A 422 -2.70 3.95 -9.80
CA GLY A 422 -2.31 4.22 -8.44
C GLY A 422 -2.08 2.95 -7.63
N LYS A 423 -1.56 3.14 -6.42
CA LYS A 423 -1.30 2.08 -5.45
C LYS A 423 -2.14 2.33 -4.23
N MET A 424 -2.53 1.27 -3.54
CA MET A 424 -3.27 1.38 -2.31
C MET A 424 -2.70 0.43 -1.27
N VAL A 425 -2.39 0.99 -0.11
CA VAL A 425 -1.97 0.20 1.05
C VAL A 425 -2.72 0.73 2.27
N ALA A 426 -3.36 -0.16 3.01
CA ALA A 426 -4.02 0.19 4.26
C ALA A 426 -3.04 0.04 5.43
N ASP A 427 -3.13 0.95 6.40
CA ASP A 427 -2.30 0.91 7.60
C ASP A 427 -2.69 -0.31 8.44
N ARG A 428 -1.69 -1.06 8.92
CA ARG A 428 -1.87 -2.27 9.71
C ARG A 428 -1.83 -2.04 11.21
N VAL A 429 -1.56 -0.80 11.63
CA VAL A 429 -1.55 -0.33 13.01
C VAL A 429 -2.76 0.55 13.30
N VAL A 430 -3.14 1.43 12.38
CA VAL A 430 -4.24 2.38 12.59
C VAL A 430 -5.49 1.97 11.80
N PRO A 431 -6.54 1.44 12.47
CA PRO A 431 -7.78 1.07 11.80
C PRO A 431 -8.42 2.27 11.12
N GLY A 432 -8.95 2.07 9.92
CA GLY A 432 -9.53 3.16 9.16
C GLY A 432 -8.55 3.92 8.26
N ARG A 433 -7.22 3.80 8.47
CA ARG A 433 -6.24 4.54 7.67
C ARG A 433 -5.87 3.80 6.39
N VAL A 434 -5.87 4.53 5.29
CA VAL A 434 -5.48 4.03 3.96
C VAL A 434 -4.67 5.06 3.20
N PHE A 435 -3.61 4.62 2.52
CA PHE A 435 -2.78 5.43 1.65
C PHE A 435 -3.10 5.09 0.20
N VAL A 436 -3.31 6.11 -0.63
CA VAL A 436 -3.58 5.94 -2.07
C VAL A 436 -2.62 6.80 -2.87
N GLY A 437 -1.69 6.14 -3.57
CA GLY A 437 -0.74 6.79 -4.46
C GLY A 437 -1.40 7.15 -5.78
N ALA A 438 -1.17 8.38 -6.25
CA ALA A 438 -1.68 8.84 -7.53
C ALA A 438 -0.61 8.74 -8.62
N SER A 439 -0.94 8.08 -9.72
CA SER A 439 -0.04 7.95 -10.87
C SER A 439 -0.03 9.18 -11.80
N GLY A 440 -0.95 10.14 -11.58
CA GLY A 440 -1.06 11.35 -12.40
C GLY A 440 -0.24 12.54 -11.90
N GLY A 441 0.75 12.32 -11.04
CA GLY A 441 1.53 13.39 -10.41
C GLY A 441 0.70 14.13 -9.35
N GLN A 442 0.16 13.40 -8.37
CA GLN A 442 -0.59 14.01 -7.25
C GLN A 442 -0.12 13.49 -5.88
N GLY A 443 1.06 12.87 -5.84
CA GLY A 443 1.65 12.33 -4.63
C GLY A 443 0.85 11.16 -4.03
N VAL A 444 0.73 11.18 -2.71
CA VAL A 444 0.04 10.15 -1.92
C VAL A 444 -1.08 10.80 -1.12
N TYR A 445 -2.30 10.32 -1.32
CA TYR A 445 -3.45 10.68 -0.51
C TYR A 445 -3.55 9.79 0.72
N ILE A 446 -4.11 10.34 1.79
CA ILE A 446 -4.33 9.63 3.05
C ILE A 446 -5.80 9.76 3.40
N GLY A 447 -6.48 8.63 3.53
CA GLY A 447 -7.81 8.54 4.11
C GLY A 447 -7.70 8.13 5.57
N GLU A 448 -8.33 8.89 6.46
CA GLU A 448 -8.41 8.56 7.89
C GLU A 448 -9.84 8.78 8.40
N ARG A 449 -10.21 8.06 9.47
CA ARG A 449 -11.45 8.35 10.18
C ARG A 449 -11.30 9.67 10.92
N LYS A 450 -12.14 10.65 10.56
CA LYS A 450 -12.28 11.86 11.35
C LYS A 450 -12.86 11.47 12.71
N LYS A 451 -12.10 11.67 13.79
CA LYS A 451 -12.68 11.66 15.14
C LYS A 451 -13.67 12.82 15.20
N ILE A 452 -14.96 12.52 15.08
CA ILE A 452 -16.00 13.48 15.43
C ILE A 452 -15.91 13.58 16.94
N GLY A 453 -15.16 14.57 17.44
CA GLY A 453 -15.17 14.88 18.86
C GLY A 453 -16.62 15.02 19.28
N LYS A 454 -17.04 14.39 20.38
CA LYS A 454 -18.34 14.67 21.00
C LYS A 454 -18.41 16.19 21.09
N THR A 455 -19.26 16.81 20.27
CA THR A 455 -19.56 18.22 20.42
C THR A 455 -20.27 18.30 21.76
N THR A 456 -19.53 18.61 22.81
CA THR A 456 -20.13 19.02 24.07
C THR A 456 -21.06 20.16 23.69
N PRO A 457 -22.38 20.04 23.88
CA PRO A 457 -23.29 21.12 23.52
C PRO A 457 -22.76 22.37 24.19
N HIS A 458 -22.45 23.39 23.39
CA HIS A 458 -22.02 24.68 23.90
C HIS A 458 -23.14 25.20 24.80
N THR A 459 -23.04 24.96 26.11
CA THR A 459 -23.78 25.74 27.10
C THR A 459 -23.35 27.17 26.85
N GLY A 460 -24.28 27.99 26.36
CA GLY A 460 -24.02 29.31 25.80
C GLY A 460 -23.02 30.10 26.63
N ALA A 461 -21.91 30.49 26.01
CA ALA A 461 -21.04 31.48 26.58
C ALA A 461 -21.87 32.76 26.82
N PRO A 462 -21.82 33.38 28.00
CA PRO A 462 -22.51 34.64 28.23
C PRO A 462 -22.01 35.69 27.24
N ALA A 463 -22.95 36.47 26.70
CA ALA A 463 -22.68 37.49 25.69
C ALA A 463 -21.53 38.42 26.14
N PRO A 464 -20.61 38.78 25.23
CA PRO A 464 -19.51 39.69 25.57
C PRO A 464 -20.08 41.05 26.01
N ALA A 465 -19.63 41.53 27.17
CA ALA A 465 -19.99 42.84 27.67
C ALA A 465 -19.58 43.93 26.67
N ALA A 466 -20.53 44.82 26.33
CA ALA A 466 -20.30 45.91 25.40
C ALA A 466 -19.21 46.87 25.91
N THR A 467 -18.05 46.86 25.25
CA THR A 467 -16.97 47.81 25.51
C THR A 467 -17.37 49.19 24.95
N ARG A 468 -17.68 50.15 25.85
CA ARG A 468 -17.88 51.56 25.49
C ARG A 468 -16.59 52.14 24.91
N MET A 469 -16.62 52.56 23.63
CA MET A 469 -15.60 53.46 23.08
C MET A 469 -15.66 54.81 23.80
N ARG A 470 -14.51 55.31 24.24
CA ARG A 470 -14.38 56.71 24.68
C ARG A 470 -14.19 57.61 23.45
N PRO A 471 -14.86 58.77 23.37
CA PRO A 471 -14.60 59.75 22.32
C PRO A 471 -13.20 60.36 22.50
N ARG A 472 -12.54 60.67 21.38
CA ARG A 472 -11.32 61.49 21.33
C ARG A 472 -11.63 62.96 21.57
#